data_AF-A0AAU5XPF6-F1
#
_entry.id   AF-A0AAU5XPF6-F1
#
_cell.length_a   1.000
_cell.length_b   1.000
_cell.length_c   1.000
_cell.angle_alpha   90.00
_cell.angle_beta   90.00
_cell.angle_gamma   90.00
#
_symmetry.space_group_name_H-M   'P 1'
#
loop_
_entity.id
_entity.type
_entity.pdbx_description
1 polymer ?
#
loop_
_entity_poly.entity_id
_entity_poly.type
_entity_poly.pdbx_seq_one_letter_code
_entity_poly.pdbx_strand_id
1 'polypeptide(L)'
;MRVTLAQRPDLAEATRVYAAETRADGLPADRWLRTHVRAGGRIEAVAPCSATVQAPLEDWRRWTGLPFDRDGGVLVPGALAPVFVSTAQDFAVYVEPNVWVSHRVG
;
A
#
# COMPACT_ATOMS: atom_id res chain seq x y z
N MET A 1 -22.73 8.68 13.28
CA MET A 1 -22.70 7.34 12.65
C MET A 1 -21.25 6.93 12.54
N ARG A 2 -20.86 5.86 13.22
CA ARG A 2 -19.45 5.45 13.41
C ARG A 2 -19.00 4.74 12.13
N VAL A 3 -18.04 5.31 11.40
CA VAL A 3 -17.37 4.59 10.30
C VAL A 3 -16.53 3.50 10.94
N THR A 4 -17.07 2.28 11.00
CA THR A 4 -16.32 1.12 11.44
C THR A 4 -15.42 0.73 10.28
N LEU A 5 -14.21 1.31 10.24
CA LEU A 5 -13.09 0.82 9.44
C LEU A 5 -13.00 -0.69 9.72
N ALA A 6 -13.35 -1.53 8.74
CA ALA A 6 -13.20 -2.96 8.87
C ALA A 6 -11.74 -3.24 9.26
N GLN A 7 -11.53 -3.65 10.50
CA GLN A 7 -10.24 -3.74 11.15
C GLN A 7 -9.34 -4.74 10.43
N ARG A 8 -8.31 -4.24 9.76
CA ARG A 8 -7.13 -4.95 9.26
C ARG A 8 -5.90 -4.11 9.63
N PRO A 9 -4.72 -4.74 9.84
CA PRO A 9 -3.57 -4.11 10.48
C PRO A 9 -3.17 -2.82 9.79
N ASP A 10 -2.58 -1.90 10.56
CA ASP A 10 -1.88 -0.74 10.01
C ASP A 10 -0.94 -1.24 8.91
N LEU A 11 -1.29 -1.00 7.64
CA LEU A 11 -0.51 -1.48 6.50
C LEU A 11 0.89 -0.88 6.52
N ALA A 12 1.06 0.30 7.11
CA ALA A 12 2.38 0.87 7.33
C ALA A 12 3.17 0.02 8.33
N GLU A 13 2.55 -0.47 9.41
CA GLU A 13 3.20 -1.36 10.37
C GLU A 13 3.55 -2.72 9.75
N ALA A 14 2.63 -3.32 9.00
CA ALA A 14 2.92 -4.55 8.27
C ALA A 14 4.09 -4.37 7.29
N THR A 15 4.14 -3.23 6.60
CA THR A 15 5.25 -2.86 5.70
C THR A 15 6.55 -2.65 6.47
N ARG A 16 6.52 -2.07 7.68
CA ARG A 16 7.71 -1.90 8.54
C ARG A 16 8.28 -3.25 8.94
N VAL A 17 7.43 -4.16 9.41
CA VAL A 17 7.85 -5.52 9.79
C VAL A 17 8.48 -6.22 8.58
N TYR A 18 7.79 -6.22 7.44
CA TYR A 18 8.30 -6.78 6.19
C TYR A 18 9.65 -6.18 5.77
N ALA A 19 9.81 -4.86 5.82
CA ALA A 19 11.04 -4.19 5.43
C ALA A 19 12.22 -4.46 6.39
N ALA A 20 11.92 -4.80 7.66
CA ALA A 20 12.89 -5.12 8.69
C ALA A 20 13.32 -6.61 8.71
N GLU A 21 12.60 -7.49 8.00
CA GLU A 21 12.97 -8.90 7.92
C GLU A 21 14.33 -9.08 7.24
N THR A 22 15.22 -9.82 7.91
CA THR A 22 16.58 -10.09 7.44
C THR A 22 16.89 -11.57 7.42
N ARG A 23 17.86 -11.96 6.58
CA ARG A 23 18.40 -13.31 6.51
C ARG A 23 19.61 -13.44 7.44
N ALA A 24 20.14 -14.65 7.60
CA ALA A 24 21.30 -14.91 8.45
C ALA A 24 22.57 -14.13 8.05
N ASP A 25 22.66 -13.64 6.81
CA ASP A 25 23.74 -12.79 6.31
C ASP A 25 23.56 -11.29 6.67
N GLY A 26 22.51 -10.94 7.43
CA GLY A 26 22.19 -9.57 7.83
C GLY A 26 21.58 -8.71 6.72
N LEU A 27 21.36 -9.25 5.51
CA LEU A 27 20.73 -8.54 4.40
C LEU A 27 19.21 -8.71 4.43
N PRO A 28 18.44 -7.75 3.85
CA PRO A 28 16.99 -7.87 3.75
C PRO A 28 16.53 -9.21 3.17
N ALA A 29 15.43 -9.75 3.70
CA ALA A 29 14.80 -10.96 3.21
C ALA A 29 14.17 -10.75 1.82
N ASP A 30 13.54 -9.59 1.61
CA ASP A 30 13.03 -9.22 0.29
C ASP A 30 14.15 -9.07 -0.75
N ARG A 31 13.88 -9.55 -1.96
CA ARG A 31 14.86 -9.57 -3.05
C ARG A 31 15.16 -8.17 -3.62
N TRP A 32 14.15 -7.30 -3.71
CA TRP A 32 14.30 -5.97 -4.29
C TRP A 32 15.03 -5.05 -3.31
N LEU A 33 14.63 -5.04 -2.03
CA LEU A 33 15.33 -4.32 -0.96
C LEU A 33 16.78 -4.76 -0.86
N ARG A 34 17.04 -6.06 -0.91
CA ARG A 34 18.40 -6.59 -0.87
C ARG A 34 19.25 -6.14 -2.06
N THR A 35 18.69 -6.09 -3.25
CA THR A 35 19.41 -5.58 -4.43
C THR A 35 19.85 -4.14 -4.20
N HIS A 36 18.95 -3.28 -3.71
CA HIS A 36 19.32 -1.89 -3.43
C HIS A 36 20.35 -1.78 -2.30
N VAL A 37 20.19 -2.52 -1.20
CA VAL A 37 21.16 -2.50 -0.09
C VAL A 37 22.54 -2.97 -0.55
N ARG A 38 22.62 -4.02 -1.39
CA ARG A 38 23.90 -4.48 -1.98
C ARG A 38 24.55 -3.46 -2.88
N ALA A 39 23.77 -2.63 -3.56
CA ALA A 39 24.26 -1.53 -4.39
C ALA A 39 24.64 -0.27 -3.57
N GLY A 40 24.66 -0.35 -2.24
CA GLY A 40 24.97 0.79 -1.35
C GLY A 40 23.76 1.65 -0.98
N GLY A 41 22.55 1.20 -1.32
CA GLY A 41 21.31 1.87 -0.97
C GLY A 41 20.97 1.75 0.53
N ARG A 42 20.31 2.76 1.08
CA ARG A 42 19.82 2.78 2.46
C ARG A 42 18.30 2.78 2.49
N ILE A 43 17.70 1.83 3.20
CA ILE A 43 16.27 1.87 3.52
C ILE A 43 16.05 3.05 4.49
N GLU A 44 15.27 4.04 4.08
CA GLU A 44 15.07 5.27 4.88
C GLU A 44 13.84 5.15 5.78
N ALA A 45 12.71 4.75 5.20
CA ALA A 45 11.43 4.72 5.89
C ALA A 45 10.37 3.95 5.09
N VAL A 46 9.27 3.65 5.78
CA VAL A 46 8.00 3.32 5.13
C VAL A 46 7.26 4.61 4.82
N ALA A 47 6.85 4.78 3.56
CA ALA A 47 5.97 5.84 3.10
C ALA A 47 4.53 5.32 3.10
N PRO A 48 3.67 5.68 4.08
CA PRO A 48 2.37 5.03 4.29
C PRO A 48 1.34 5.32 3.20
N CYS A 49 1.50 6.43 2.47
CA CYS A 49 0.60 6.88 1.41
C CYS A 49 1.36 7.13 0.10
N SER A 50 2.25 6.20 -0.28
CA SER A 50 3.16 6.41 -1.41
C SER A 50 2.46 6.41 -2.77
N ALA A 51 1.39 5.63 -2.92
CA ALA A 51 0.50 5.71 -4.07
C ALA A 51 -0.92 5.94 -3.58
N THR A 52 -1.54 7.02 -4.07
CA THR A 52 -2.92 7.38 -3.75
C THR A 52 -3.69 7.56 -5.04
N VAL A 53 -4.75 6.78 -5.23
CA VAL A 53 -5.68 6.93 -6.36
C VAL A 53 -7.05 7.28 -5.82
N GLN A 54 -7.61 8.35 -6.35
CA GLN A 54 -8.84 8.99 -5.91
C GLN A 54 -9.72 9.20 -7.14
N ALA A 55 -10.88 8.52 -7.20
CA ALA A 55 -11.78 8.63 -8.34
C ALA A 55 -13.25 8.35 -7.97
N PRO A 56 -14.22 8.85 -8.77
CA PRO A 56 -15.64 8.50 -8.66
C PRO A 56 -15.90 7.00 -8.75
N LEU A 57 -17.02 6.53 -8.18
CA LEU A 57 -17.35 5.10 -8.21
C LEU A 57 -17.55 4.56 -9.64
N GLU A 58 -18.03 5.40 -10.57
CA GLU A 58 -18.14 5.02 -11.98
C GLU A 58 -16.79 4.65 -12.62
N ASP A 59 -15.72 5.38 -12.29
CA ASP A 59 -14.39 5.13 -12.80
C ASP A 59 -13.84 3.82 -12.24
N TRP A 60 -14.02 3.58 -10.94
CA TRP A 60 -13.63 2.33 -10.29
C TRP A 60 -14.35 1.13 -10.87
N ARG A 61 -15.67 1.23 -11.11
CA ARG A 61 -16.45 0.18 -11.79
C ARG A 61 -15.92 -0.09 -13.18
N ARG A 62 -15.61 0.96 -13.94
CA ARG A 62 -15.05 0.85 -15.31
C ARG A 62 -13.67 0.18 -15.31
N TRP A 63 -12.80 0.51 -14.36
CA TRP A 63 -11.44 -0.03 -14.29
C TRP A 63 -11.39 -1.48 -13.80
N THR A 64 -12.24 -1.82 -12.84
CA THR A 64 -12.13 -3.09 -12.10
C THR A 64 -13.19 -4.12 -12.46
N GLY A 65 -14.33 -3.69 -13.03
CA GLY A 65 -15.52 -4.52 -13.21
C GLY A 65 -16.24 -4.89 -11.91
N LEU A 66 -15.81 -4.37 -10.75
CA LEU A 66 -16.43 -4.62 -9.45
C LEU A 66 -17.58 -3.63 -9.18
N PRO A 67 -18.54 -3.96 -8.31
CA PRO A 67 -19.77 -3.17 -8.16
C PRO A 67 -19.58 -1.82 -7.45
N PHE A 68 -18.66 -1.73 -6.47
CA PHE A 68 -18.43 -0.50 -5.70
C PHE A 68 -19.75 0.12 -5.17
N ASP A 69 -20.62 -0.71 -4.59
CA ASP A 69 -22.00 -0.37 -4.20
C ASP A 69 -22.23 -0.34 -2.68
N ARG A 70 -21.19 -0.61 -1.89
CA ARG A 70 -21.23 -0.63 -0.43
C ARG A 70 -20.03 0.09 0.15
N ASP A 71 -20.26 0.84 1.22
CA ASP A 71 -19.22 1.51 1.98
C ASP A 71 -18.19 0.52 2.55
N GLY A 72 -16.95 0.99 2.69
CA GLY A 72 -15.85 0.24 3.29
C GLY A 72 -14.84 -0.32 2.28
N GLY A 73 -14.03 -1.28 2.70
CA GLY A 73 -12.94 -1.81 1.90
C GLY A 73 -13.39 -2.83 0.87
N VAL A 74 -13.13 -2.56 -0.41
CA VAL A 74 -13.29 -3.49 -1.53
C VAL A 74 -11.92 -4.06 -1.91
N LEU A 75 -11.81 -5.39 -1.97
CA LEU A 75 -10.60 -6.05 -2.44
C LEU A 75 -10.62 -6.09 -3.97
N VAL A 76 -9.73 -5.31 -4.59
CA VAL A 76 -9.49 -5.35 -6.03
C VAL A 76 -8.41 -6.40 -6.31
N PRO A 77 -8.64 -7.35 -7.24
CA PRO A 77 -7.61 -8.32 -7.62
C PRO A 77 -6.30 -7.64 -8.03
N GLY A 78 -5.19 -8.04 -7.40
CA GLY A 78 -3.86 -7.50 -7.66
C GLY A 78 -3.51 -6.21 -6.90
N ALA A 79 -4.45 -5.57 -6.21
CA ALA A 79 -4.15 -4.43 -5.35
C ALA A 79 -3.47 -4.91 -4.05
N LEU A 80 -2.50 -4.13 -3.56
CA LEU A 80 -1.80 -4.42 -2.30
C LEU A 80 -2.63 -4.04 -1.07
N ALA A 81 -3.58 -3.12 -1.25
CA ALA A 81 -4.50 -2.64 -0.23
C ALA A 81 -5.96 -2.68 -0.71
N PRO A 82 -6.95 -2.68 0.19
CA PRO A 82 -8.34 -2.44 -0.18
C PRO A 82 -8.54 -1.04 -0.75
N VAL A 83 -9.49 -0.89 -1.67
CA VAL A 83 -10.03 0.41 -2.08
C VAL A 83 -11.17 0.78 -1.13
N PHE A 84 -11.09 1.92 -0.47
CA PHE A 84 -12.11 2.39 0.46
C PHE A 84 -13.21 3.16 -0.26
N VAL A 85 -14.43 2.66 -0.16
CA VAL A 85 -15.61 3.18 -0.83
C VAL A 85 -16.43 4.06 0.11
N SER A 86 -16.88 5.21 -0.39
CA SER A 86 -17.93 6.03 0.19
C SER A 86 -19.04 6.26 -0.84
N THR A 87 -20.14 5.56 -0.68
CA THR A 87 -21.35 5.71 -1.49
C THR A 87 -22.02 7.06 -1.26
N ALA A 88 -21.97 7.57 -0.02
CA ALA A 88 -22.48 8.90 0.32
C ALA A 88 -21.75 10.05 -0.40
N GLN A 89 -20.48 9.86 -0.76
CA GLN A 89 -19.67 10.85 -1.49
C GLN A 89 -19.50 10.51 -2.97
N ASP A 90 -20.09 9.41 -3.44
CA ASP A 90 -19.91 8.83 -4.78
C ASP A 90 -18.43 8.72 -5.19
N PHE A 91 -17.57 8.28 -4.26
CA PHE A 91 -16.13 8.25 -4.46
C PHE A 91 -15.44 7.07 -3.78
N ALA A 92 -14.30 6.64 -4.31
CA ALA A 92 -13.45 5.66 -3.64
C ALA A 92 -11.95 6.00 -3.73
N VAL A 93 -11.23 5.56 -2.70
CA VAL A 93 -9.83 5.91 -2.46
C VAL A 93 -8.99 4.66 -2.24
N TYR A 94 -7.94 4.52 -3.03
CA TYR A 94 -6.89 3.52 -2.84
C TYR A 94 -5.66 4.20 -2.28
N VAL A 95 -5.10 3.65 -1.20
CA VAL A 95 -3.85 4.11 -0.59
C VAL A 95 -2.95 2.91 -0.34
N GLU A 96 -1.73 2.98 -0.86
CA GLU A 96 -0.73 1.92 -0.75
C GLU A 96 0.55 2.42 -0.07
N PRO A 97 1.07 1.69 0.94
CA PRO A 97 2.38 1.99 1.51
C PRO A 97 3.51 1.49 0.59
N ASN A 98 4.67 2.15 0.67
CA ASN A 98 5.88 1.69 -0.03
C ASN A 98 7.11 1.84 0.89
N VAL A 99 8.22 1.23 0.51
CA VAL A 99 9.51 1.34 1.20
C VAL A 99 10.42 2.29 0.41
N TRP A 100 10.91 3.34 1.06
CA TRP A 100 11.83 4.28 0.43
C TRP A 100 13.27 3.83 0.63
N VAL A 101 14.00 3.78 -0.47
CA VAL A 101 15.43 3.48 -0.51
C VAL A 101 16.16 4.59 -1.22
N SER A 102 17.15 5.18 -0.55
CA SER A 102 17.99 6.24 -1.14
C SER A 102 19.32 5.66 -1.60
N HIS A 103 19.88 6.28 -2.63
CA HIS A 103 21.24 6.03 -3.12
C HIS A 103 21.99 7.35 -3.12
N ARG A 104 23.26 7.33 -2.70
CA ARG A 104 24.13 8.49 -2.89
C ARG A 104 24.57 8.51 -4.36
N VAL A 105 24.20 9.58 -5.05
CA VAL A 105 24.72 9.92 -6.38
C VAL A 105 25.80 10.98 -6.21
N GLY A 106 26.96 10.72 -6.82
CA GLY A 106 28.09 11.64 -6.88
C GLY A 106 28.06 12.49 -8.14
#